data_AF-C1B187-F1
#
_entry.id   AF-C1B187-F1
#
_cell.length_a   1.000
_cell.length_b   1.000
_cell.length_c   1.000
_cell.angle_alpha   90.00
_cell.angle_beta   90.00
_cell.angle_gamma   90.00
#
_symmetry.space_group_name_H-M   'P 1'
#
loop_
_entity.id
_entity.type
_entity.pdbx_description
1 polymer ?
#
loop_
_entity_poly.entity_id
_entity_poly.type
_entity_poly.pdbx_seq_one_letter_code
_entity_poly.pdbx_strand_id
1 'polypeptide(L)'
;MACRISELVLGCRDPEVLARFWCEVLDFVVLDREGDGSIEIGPREGFGGPQPTIILSRRDAPEPGKPRLHIDVNATDRDQDAELERLLKLGARAADIGQTGEEPWHVLADPEGNEFCLLRARLSPL
;
A
#
# COMPACT_ATOMS: atom_id res chain seq x y z
N MET A 1 21.32 11.86 -13.11
CA MET A 1 19.93 11.96 -12.63
C MET A 1 19.83 13.12 -11.66
N ALA A 2 18.77 13.92 -11.71
CA ALA A 2 18.61 15.08 -10.83
C ALA A 2 17.84 14.74 -9.54
N CYS A 3 16.81 13.89 -9.62
CA CYS A 3 16.01 13.44 -8.47
C CYS A 3 15.58 11.97 -8.64
N ARG A 4 15.21 11.33 -7.53
CA ARG A 4 14.52 10.03 -7.45
C ARG A 4 13.41 10.15 -6.40
N ILE A 5 12.40 9.28 -6.46
CA ILE A 5 11.40 9.17 -5.40
C ILE A 5 12.07 8.43 -4.23
N SER A 6 12.14 9.06 -3.06
CA SER A 6 12.68 8.47 -1.84
C SER A 6 11.60 7.88 -0.95
N GLU A 7 10.47 8.57 -0.85
CA GLU A 7 9.36 8.22 0.03
C GLU A 7 8.03 8.70 -0.55
N LEU A 8 6.95 8.06 -0.13
CA LEU A 8 5.58 8.45 -0.40
C LEU A 8 4.87 8.67 0.93
N VAL A 9 4.02 9.69 1.02
CA VAL A 9 3.26 9.98 2.24
C VAL A 9 1.81 9.57 2.05
N LEU A 10 1.34 8.65 2.88
CA LEU A 10 -0.04 8.18 2.92
C LEU A 10 -0.70 8.64 4.22
N GLY A 11 -1.74 9.46 4.11
CA GLY A 11 -2.51 9.92 5.26
C GLY A 11 -3.43 8.82 5.80
N CYS A 12 -3.48 8.66 7.12
CA CYS A 12 -4.29 7.64 7.78
C CYS A 12 -4.69 8.04 9.20
N ARG A 13 -5.71 7.41 9.77
CA ARG A 13 -6.16 7.69 11.15
C ARG A 13 -5.40 6.85 12.18
N ASP A 14 -5.07 5.61 11.84
CA ASP A 14 -4.35 4.65 12.66
C ASP A 14 -3.15 4.07 11.88
N PRO A 15 -1.97 4.74 11.98
CA PRO A 15 -0.74 4.30 11.34
C PRO A 15 -0.33 2.87 11.71
N GLU A 16 -0.64 2.37 12.91
CA GLU A 16 -0.29 1.01 13.32
C GLU A 16 -1.12 -0.05 12.58
N VAL A 17 -2.39 0.24 12.30
CA VAL A 17 -3.24 -0.64 11.47
C VAL A 17 -2.71 -0.72 10.05
N LEU A 18 -2.40 0.43 9.44
CA LEU A 18 -1.87 0.45 8.08
C LEU A 18 -0.44 -0.09 7.99
N ALA A 19 0.40 0.11 9.00
CA ALA A 19 1.75 -0.45 9.02
C ALA A 19 1.70 -1.98 8.98
N ARG A 20 0.85 -2.60 9.82
CA ARG A 20 0.66 -4.06 9.79
C ARG A 20 0.19 -4.55 8.43
N PHE A 21 -0.79 -3.88 7.84
CA PHE A 21 -1.33 -4.26 6.54
C PHE A 21 -0.27 -4.13 5.43
N TRP A 22 0.30 -2.94 5.23
CA TRP A 22 1.20 -2.66 4.13
C TRP A 22 2.55 -3.37 4.25
N CYS A 23 3.05 -3.61 5.47
CA CYS A 23 4.22 -4.47 5.67
C CYS A 23 3.97 -5.90 5.16
N GLU A 24 2.80 -6.50 5.45
CA GLU A 24 2.45 -7.83 4.96
C GLU A 24 2.17 -7.87 3.45
N VAL A 25 1.72 -6.75 2.86
CA VAL A 25 1.49 -6.64 1.41
C VAL A 25 2.81 -6.55 0.64
N LEU A 26 3.73 -5.71 1.11
CA LEU A 26 4.94 -5.33 0.37
C LEU A 26 6.22 -6.06 0.84
N ASP A 27 6.12 -6.95 1.83
CA ASP A 27 7.27 -7.48 2.60
C ASP A 27 8.16 -6.36 3.16
N PHE A 28 7.51 -5.29 3.61
CA PHE A 28 8.16 -4.16 4.26
C PHE A 28 8.31 -4.41 5.76
N VAL A 29 9.17 -3.62 6.38
CA VAL A 29 9.34 -3.55 7.84
C VAL A 29 9.08 -2.14 8.32
N VAL A 30 8.73 -1.99 9.60
CA VAL A 30 8.72 -0.67 10.25
C VAL A 30 10.15 -0.20 10.44
N LEU A 31 10.48 0.93 9.82
CA LEU A 31 11.80 1.55 9.89
C LEU A 31 11.88 2.54 11.05
N ASP A 32 10.83 3.34 11.24
CA ASP A 32 10.79 4.33 12.32
C ASP A 32 9.36 4.57 12.83
N ARG A 33 9.26 5.08 14.07
CA ARG A 33 8.03 5.58 14.69
C ARG A 33 8.28 7.00 15.20
N GLU A 34 7.62 7.96 14.58
CA GLU A 34 7.82 9.38 14.88
C GLU A 34 7.03 9.82 16.12
N GLY A 35 7.50 10.90 16.76
CA GLY A 35 6.88 11.45 17.96
C GLY A 35 5.49 12.06 17.74
N ASP A 36 5.11 12.34 16.49
CA ASP A 36 3.77 12.82 16.11
C ASP A 36 2.77 11.68 15.88
N GLY A 37 3.24 10.43 16.00
CA GLY A 37 2.45 9.22 15.78
C GLY A 37 2.52 8.68 14.35
N SER A 38 3.25 9.31 13.44
CA SER A 38 3.51 8.77 12.09
C SER A 38 4.45 7.56 12.14
N ILE A 39 4.34 6.68 11.14
CA ILE A 39 5.18 5.48 11.03
C ILE A 39 5.80 5.40 9.64
N GLU A 40 7.10 5.21 9.57
CA GLU A 40 7.78 4.90 8.31
C GLU A 40 7.88 3.38 8.14
N ILE A 41 7.40 2.88 7.00
CA ILE A 41 7.60 1.50 6.56
C ILE A 41 8.42 1.48 5.28
N GLY A 42 9.22 0.43 5.08
CA GLY A 42 10.05 0.33 3.89
C GLY A 42 10.72 -1.02 3.74
N PRO A 43 11.50 -1.21 2.66
CA PRO A 43 12.30 -2.40 2.48
C PRO A 43 13.36 -2.50 3.60
N ARG A 44 13.90 -3.69 3.85
CA ARG A 44 14.85 -3.93 4.96
C ARG A 44 16.15 -3.14 4.82
N GLU A 45 16.51 -2.75 3.61
CA GLU A 45 17.65 -1.89 3.29
C GLU A 45 17.46 -0.44 3.78
N GLY A 46 16.21 -0.05 4.09
CA GLY A 46 15.87 1.26 4.63
C GLY A 46 15.77 2.38 3.60
N PHE A 47 15.68 3.61 4.12
CA PHE A 47 15.57 4.81 3.31
C PHE A 47 16.73 4.95 2.32
N GLY A 48 16.38 5.31 1.09
CA GLY A 48 17.34 5.57 0.05
C GLY A 48 17.81 4.33 -0.73
N GLY A 49 17.17 3.18 -0.54
CA GLY A 49 17.31 2.01 -1.41
C GLY A 49 16.69 2.19 -2.82
N PRO A 50 16.60 1.11 -3.62
CA PRO A 50 15.98 1.14 -4.95
C PRO A 50 14.46 1.31 -4.90
N GLN A 51 13.83 0.93 -3.78
CA GLN A 51 12.39 1.12 -3.54
C GLN A 51 12.16 2.34 -2.64
N PRO A 52 11.10 3.13 -2.87
CA PRO A 52 10.73 4.21 -1.95
C PRO A 52 10.15 3.62 -0.65
N THR A 53 10.29 4.36 0.45
CA THR A 53 9.59 4.08 1.70
C THR A 53 8.17 4.67 1.67
N ILE A 54 7.33 4.31 2.64
CA ILE A 54 5.98 4.88 2.83
C ILE A 54 5.89 5.45 4.25
N ILE A 55 5.59 6.74 4.35
CA ILE A 55 5.24 7.42 5.60
C ILE A 55 3.74 7.33 5.80
N LEU A 56 3.33 6.60 6.82
CA LEU A 56 1.95 6.52 7.30
C LEU A 56 1.71 7.69 8.25
N SER A 57 1.27 8.81 7.67
CA SER A 57 1.13 10.08 8.37
C SER A 57 -0.22 10.13 9.10
N ARG A 58 -0.18 10.29 10.42
CA ARG A 58 -1.40 10.36 11.25
C ARG A 58 -2.18 11.64 10.96
N ARG A 59 -3.49 11.49 10.72
CA ARG A 59 -4.44 12.58 10.50
C ARG A 59 -5.69 12.33 11.35
N ASP A 60 -6.15 13.35 12.07
CA ASP A 60 -7.35 13.24 12.92
C ASP A 60 -8.65 13.06 12.12
N ALA A 61 -8.67 13.54 10.87
CA ALA A 61 -9.80 13.40 9.96
C ALA A 61 -9.32 12.98 8.56
N PRO A 62 -10.09 12.15 7.83
CA PRO A 62 -9.81 11.86 6.43
C PRO A 62 -9.74 13.15 5.60
N GLU A 63 -8.82 13.23 4.65
CA GLU A 63 -8.86 14.31 3.67
C GLU A 63 -10.16 14.24 2.86
N PRO A 64 -10.84 15.38 2.63
CA PRO A 64 -12.05 15.38 1.82
C PRO A 64 -11.71 15.05 0.36
N GLY A 65 -12.39 14.03 -0.18
CA GLY A 65 -12.27 13.60 -1.57
C GLY A 65 -11.47 12.32 -1.74
N LYS A 66 -11.29 11.89 -3.00
CA LYS A 66 -10.48 10.72 -3.31
C LYS A 66 -8.99 11.01 -3.10
N PRO A 67 -8.19 10.05 -2.61
CA PRO A 67 -6.73 10.16 -2.63
C PRO A 67 -6.25 10.52 -4.04
N ARG A 68 -5.31 11.48 -4.14
CA ARG A 68 -4.73 11.90 -5.44
C ARG A 68 -3.65 10.95 -5.94
N LEU A 69 -3.27 9.97 -5.13
CA LEU A 69 -2.28 8.94 -5.41
C LEU A 69 -3.00 7.60 -5.51
N HIS A 70 -2.63 6.81 -6.52
CA HIS A 70 -3.11 5.45 -6.70
C HIS A 70 -1.92 4.50 -6.59
N ILE A 71 -2.05 3.46 -5.77
CA ILE A 71 -1.02 2.45 -5.57
C ILE A 71 -1.44 1.18 -6.32
N ASP A 72 -0.58 0.72 -7.22
CA ASP A 72 -0.73 -0.55 -7.91
C ASP A 72 0.26 -1.55 -7.32
N VAL A 73 -0.22 -2.75 -6.98
CA VAL A 73 0.61 -3.87 -6.55
C VAL A 73 0.45 -5.04 -7.50
N ASN A 74 1.48 -5.86 -7.55
CA ASN A 74 1.54 -7.08 -8.35
C ASN A 74 1.96 -8.23 -7.44
N ALA A 75 1.36 -9.40 -7.63
CA ALA A 75 1.86 -10.61 -6.99
C ALA A 75 3.30 -10.88 -7.46
N THR A 76 4.11 -11.52 -6.61
CA THR A 76 5.50 -11.86 -6.92
C THR A 76 5.77 -13.36 -6.91
N ASP A 77 5.06 -14.12 -6.08
CA ASP A 77 5.30 -15.55 -5.84
C ASP A 77 4.08 -16.46 -6.11
N ARG A 78 2.91 -15.87 -6.37
CA ARG A 78 1.64 -16.58 -6.64
C ARG A 78 0.85 -15.92 -7.77
N ASP A 79 -0.29 -16.52 -8.14
CA ASP A 79 -1.20 -15.92 -9.11
C ASP A 79 -2.09 -14.84 -8.48
N GLN A 80 -2.80 -14.10 -9.33
CA GLN A 80 -3.62 -12.97 -8.92
C GLN A 80 -4.79 -13.39 -8.00
N ASP A 81 -5.41 -14.54 -8.26
CA ASP A 81 -6.58 -15.00 -7.49
C ASP A 81 -6.16 -15.42 -6.08
N ALA A 82 -5.04 -16.16 -5.96
CA ALA A 82 -4.48 -16.55 -4.68
C ALA A 82 -4.02 -15.33 -3.86
N GLU A 83 -3.43 -14.33 -4.51
CA GLU A 83 -3.04 -13.09 -3.83
C GLU A 83 -4.26 -12.26 -3.42
N LEU A 84 -5.29 -12.18 -4.25
CA LEU A 84 -6.56 -11.54 -3.89
C LEU A 84 -7.13 -12.16 -2.62
N GLU A 85 -7.21 -13.49 -2.55
CA GLU A 85 -7.72 -14.19 -1.36
C GLU A 85 -6.88 -13.85 -0.11
N ARG A 86 -5.56 -13.76 -0.24
CA ARG A 86 -4.68 -13.37 0.88
C ARG A 86 -4.93 -11.93 1.31
N LEU A 87 -4.97 -10.98 0.38
CA LEU A 87 -5.18 -9.56 0.69
C LEU A 87 -6.50 -9.36 1.44
N LEU A 88 -7.56 -10.06 1.02
CA LEU A 88 -8.84 -10.04 1.73
C LEU A 88 -8.73 -10.58 3.16
N LYS A 89 -7.96 -11.65 3.39
CA LYS A 89 -7.68 -12.19 4.74
C LYS A 89 -6.86 -11.24 5.61
N LEU A 90 -5.98 -10.43 5.01
CA LEU A 90 -5.21 -9.38 5.70
C LEU A 90 -6.05 -8.15 6.08
N GLY A 91 -7.28 -8.06 5.59
CA GLY A 91 -8.20 -6.96 5.91
C GLY A 91 -8.46 -5.99 4.77
N ALA A 92 -7.95 -6.26 3.56
CA ALA A 92 -8.39 -5.54 2.37
C ALA A 92 -9.88 -5.81 2.10
N ARG A 93 -10.55 -4.86 1.46
CA ARG A 93 -11.95 -4.97 1.05
C ARG A 93 -12.06 -4.74 -0.44
N ALA A 94 -12.97 -5.43 -1.12
CA ALA A 94 -13.30 -5.07 -2.50
C ALA A 94 -13.85 -3.63 -2.53
N ALA A 95 -13.35 -2.84 -3.48
CA ALA A 95 -13.82 -1.49 -3.73
C ALA A 95 -14.46 -1.41 -5.12
N ASP A 96 -15.51 -0.61 -5.25
CA ASP A 96 -16.19 -0.37 -6.52
C ASP A 96 -16.03 1.10 -6.91
N ILE A 97 -15.35 1.31 -8.04
CA ILE A 97 -15.12 2.62 -8.65
C ILE A 97 -15.76 2.71 -10.04
N GLY A 98 -16.64 1.76 -10.39
CA GLY A 98 -17.30 1.66 -11.68
C GLY A 98 -16.65 0.69 -12.67
N GLN A 99 -15.79 -0.21 -12.19
CA GLN A 99 -15.21 -1.28 -13.01
C GLN A 99 -16.30 -2.29 -13.43
N THR A 100 -16.14 -2.89 -14.61
CA THR A 100 -17.12 -3.84 -15.18
C THR A 100 -16.87 -5.29 -14.75
N GLY A 101 -15.68 -5.59 -14.26
CA GLY A 101 -15.20 -6.94 -13.95
C GLY A 101 -14.44 -7.60 -15.10
N GLU A 102 -14.26 -6.90 -16.22
CA GLU A 102 -13.43 -7.35 -17.36
C GLU A 102 -12.00 -6.80 -17.28
N GLU A 103 -11.75 -5.86 -16.37
CA GLU A 103 -10.46 -5.24 -16.16
C GLU A 103 -9.43 -6.25 -15.65
N PRO A 104 -8.16 -6.17 -16.10
CA PRO A 104 -7.10 -7.06 -15.65
C PRO A 104 -6.56 -6.68 -14.25
N TRP A 105 -7.39 -6.13 -13.37
CA TRP A 105 -7.04 -5.79 -11.99
C TRP A 105 -8.25 -5.86 -11.06
N HIS A 106 -7.98 -6.08 -9.78
CA HIS A 106 -8.99 -5.93 -8.74
C HIS A 106 -8.78 -4.62 -7.99
N VAL A 107 -9.83 -3.81 -7.90
CA VAL A 107 -9.82 -2.60 -7.08
C VAL A 107 -10.15 -3.00 -5.64
N LEU A 108 -9.24 -2.69 -4.73
CA LEU A 108 -9.34 -3.00 -3.31
C LEU A 108 -9.21 -1.71 -2.50
N ALA A 109 -9.63 -1.78 -1.24
CA ALA A 109 -9.39 -0.78 -0.24
C ALA A 109 -8.61 -1.41 0.91
N ASP A 110 -7.62 -0.68 1.42
CA ASP A 110 -6.93 -1.05 2.66
C ASP A 110 -7.89 -0.97 3.88
N PRO A 111 -7.46 -1.38 5.10
CA PRO A 111 -8.33 -1.36 6.27
C PRO A 111 -8.97 0.00 6.61
N GLU A 112 -8.38 1.11 6.13
CA GLU A 112 -8.88 2.47 6.33
C GLU A 112 -9.71 3.02 5.17
N GLY A 113 -9.76 2.31 4.04
CA GLY A 113 -10.55 2.71 2.88
C GLY A 113 -9.73 3.33 1.74
N ASN A 114 -8.39 3.32 1.80
CA ASN A 114 -7.58 3.84 0.70
C ASN A 114 -7.60 2.86 -0.48
N GLU A 115 -8.07 3.33 -1.64
CA GLU A 115 -8.18 2.55 -2.87
C GLU A 115 -6.79 2.21 -3.45
N PHE A 116 -6.57 0.94 -3.80
CA PHE A 116 -5.38 0.43 -4.48
C PHE A 116 -5.77 -0.71 -5.44
N CYS A 117 -4.93 -1.05 -6.42
CA CYS A 117 -5.22 -2.16 -7.33
C CYS A 117 -4.24 -3.32 -7.19
N LEU A 118 -4.78 -4.55 -7.24
CA LEU A 118 -4.00 -5.75 -7.51
C LEU A 118 -4.03 -6.05 -9.01
N LEU A 119 -2.93 -5.78 -9.70
CA LEU A 119 -2.80 -5.98 -11.15
C LEU A 119 -2.53 -7.45 -11.51
N ARG A 120 -2.94 -7.86 -12.72
CA ARG A 120 -2.80 -9.25 -13.19
C ARG A 120 -1.37 -9.71 -13.45
N ALA A 121 -0.47 -8.80 -13.83
CA ALA A 121 0.90 -9.18 -14.13
C ALA A 121 1.62 -9.66 -12.85
N ARG A 122 2.48 -10.67 -12.98
CA ARG A 122 3.39 -11.08 -11.90
C ARG A 122 4.75 -10.42 -12.11
N LEU A 123 5.31 -9.84 -11.07
CA LEU A 123 6.65 -9.26 -11.08
C LEU A 123 7.65 -10.19 -10.41
N SER A 124 8.92 -10.10 -10.79
CA SER A 124 9.98 -10.75 -10.01
C SER A 124 10.13 -10.00 -8.67
N PRO A 125 10.38 -10.71 -7.55
CA PRO A 125 10.85 -10.06 -6.32
C PRO A 125 12.09 -9.20 -6.60
N LEU A 126 12.20 -8.09 -5.86
CA LEU A 126 13.36 -7.20 -5.90
C LEU A 126 14.55 -7.77 -5.12
#